data_AF-A0A173VP75-F1
#
_entry.id   AF-A0A173VP75-F1
#
_cell.length_a   1.000
_cell.length_b   1.000
_cell.length_c   1.000
_cell.angle_alpha   90.00
_cell.angle_beta   90.00
_cell.angle_gamma   90.00
#
_symmetry.space_group_name_H-M   'P 1'
#
loop_
_entity.id
_entity.type
_entity.pdbx_description
1 polymer ?
#
loop_
_entity_poly.entity_id
_entity_poly.type
_entity_poly.pdbx_seq_one_letter_code
_entity_poly.pdbx_strand_id
1 'polypeptide(L)'
;MQSEVNQEENLNRIITVPNLLSFFRLCLIPVIIWSYCVKKNPLLAGEILLLSGLTDLADGYIARRFHRISNLGKILDPVADKLTQAAMLICLFTRFPHMLLLIVIMAGKELYMVVSGCLVIRKTGKVHGADWHGKIVTFLLYGTAAVHIIWFQITPMVSDLLIGLCAIMMVISVALYIIQNTRTLKGETV
;
A
#
# COMPACT_ATOMS: atom_id res chain seq x y z
N MET A 1 -17.78 29.45 -12.01
CA MET A 1 -19.05 29.32 -11.26
C MET A 1 -19.75 27.98 -11.45
N GLN A 2 -20.46 27.66 -12.55
CA GLN A 2 -21.13 26.33 -12.69
C GLN A 2 -20.15 25.14 -12.75
N SER A 3 -18.96 25.34 -13.30
CA SER A 3 -17.88 24.33 -13.30
C SER A 3 -17.29 24.08 -11.91
N GLU A 4 -17.13 25.13 -11.10
CA GLU A 4 -16.59 25.04 -9.73
C GLU A 4 -17.59 24.38 -8.77
N VAL A 5 -18.89 24.69 -8.89
CA VAL A 5 -19.95 24.07 -8.08
C VAL A 5 -20.07 22.57 -8.37
N ASN A 6 -20.01 22.15 -9.64
CA ASN A 6 -19.98 20.72 -10.01
C ASN A 6 -18.71 20.01 -9.50
N GLN A 7 -17.59 20.73 -9.37
CA GLN A 7 -16.34 20.17 -8.87
C GLN A 7 -16.39 19.96 -7.35
N GLU A 8 -16.95 20.91 -6.59
CA GLU A 8 -17.24 20.73 -5.15
C GLU A 8 -18.24 19.60 -4.89
N GLU A 9 -19.29 19.48 -5.70
CA GLU A 9 -20.30 18.43 -5.54
C GLU A 9 -19.72 17.02 -5.79
N ASN A 10 -18.81 16.87 -6.77
CA ASN A 10 -18.11 15.60 -7.00
C ASN A 10 -17.07 15.27 -5.90
N LEU A 11 -16.48 16.29 -5.24
CA LEU A 11 -15.55 16.10 -4.13
C LEU A 11 -16.25 15.63 -2.84
N ASN A 12 -17.50 16.08 -2.62
CA ASN A 12 -18.32 15.76 -1.45
C ASN A 12 -19.19 14.50 -1.62
N ARG A 13 -19.24 13.89 -2.81
CA ARG A 13 -19.92 12.60 -3.01
C ARG A 13 -19.18 11.48 -2.29
N ILE A 14 -19.78 11.01 -1.22
CA ILE A 14 -19.32 9.87 -0.43
C ILE A 14 -19.36 8.57 -1.25
N ILE A 15 -20.35 8.42 -2.14
CA ILE A 15 -20.52 7.21 -2.96
C ILE A 15 -20.04 7.50 -4.39
N THR A 16 -18.80 7.10 -4.68
CA THR A 16 -18.23 7.06 -6.03
C THR A 16 -17.80 5.63 -6.32
N VAL A 17 -17.74 5.25 -7.60
CA VAL A 17 -17.29 3.92 -8.02
C VAL A 17 -15.90 3.58 -7.42
N PRO A 18 -14.88 4.46 -7.49
CA PRO A 18 -13.60 4.19 -6.85
C PRO A 18 -13.70 3.96 -5.33
N ASN A 19 -14.50 4.76 -4.62
CA ASN A 19 -14.67 4.59 -3.18
C ASN A 19 -15.31 3.24 -2.80
N LEU A 20 -16.28 2.77 -3.61
CA LEU A 20 -16.89 1.47 -3.42
C LEU A 20 -15.89 0.33 -3.65
N LEU A 21 -15.00 0.47 -4.64
CA LEU A 21 -13.94 -0.51 -4.92
C LEU A 21 -12.90 -0.56 -3.79
N SER A 22 -12.52 0.58 -3.21
CA SER A 22 -11.62 0.63 -2.05
C SER A 22 -12.27 0.06 -0.79
N PHE A 23 -13.56 0.33 -0.57
CA PHE A 23 -14.32 -0.31 0.51
C PHE A 23 -14.42 -1.83 0.31
N PHE A 24 -14.67 -2.27 -0.93
CA PHE A 24 -14.68 -3.69 -1.27
C PHE A 24 -13.34 -4.35 -0.94
N ARG A 25 -12.20 -3.71 -1.26
CA ARG A 25 -10.87 -4.21 -0.88
C ARG A 25 -10.70 -4.34 0.63
N LEU A 26 -11.16 -3.36 1.41
CA LEU A 26 -11.16 -3.47 2.88
C LEU A 26 -11.98 -4.66 3.37
N CYS A 27 -13.13 -4.93 2.75
CA CYS A 27 -13.94 -6.12 3.06
C CYS A 27 -13.26 -7.43 2.65
N LEU A 28 -12.38 -7.44 1.65
CA LEU A 28 -11.60 -8.63 1.28
C LEU A 28 -10.53 -9.00 2.31
N ILE A 29 -10.03 -8.05 3.11
CA ILE A 29 -8.96 -8.31 4.08
C ILE A 29 -9.33 -9.44 5.07
N PRO A 30 -10.48 -9.41 5.77
CA PRO A 30 -10.92 -10.52 6.61
C PRO A 30 -11.04 -11.84 5.84
N VAL A 31 -11.46 -11.81 4.57
CA VAL A 31 -11.62 -13.01 3.75
C VAL A 31 -10.25 -13.62 3.40
N ILE A 32 -9.24 -12.79 3.10
CA ILE A 32 -7.85 -13.22 2.89
C ILE A 32 -7.33 -13.91 4.16
N ILE A 33 -7.50 -13.27 5.32
CA ILE A 33 -7.05 -13.82 6.61
C ILE A 33 -7.75 -15.14 6.91
N TRP A 34 -9.07 -15.20 6.71
CA TRP A 34 -9.85 -16.41 6.93
C TRP A 34 -9.42 -17.54 5.97
N SER A 35 -9.23 -17.25 4.69
CA SER A 35 -8.78 -18.23 3.71
C SER A 35 -7.42 -18.82 4.06
N TYR A 36 -6.46 -17.95 4.41
CA TYR A 36 -5.10 -18.37 4.70
C TYR A 36 -5.00 -19.08 6.06
N CYS A 37 -5.49 -18.45 7.14
CA CYS A 37 -5.26 -18.92 8.51
C CYS A 37 -6.27 -19.99 8.95
N VAL A 38 -7.55 -19.86 8.56
CA VAL A 38 -8.63 -20.75 9.02
C VAL A 38 -8.83 -21.91 8.06
N LYS A 39 -9.03 -21.62 6.77
CA LYS A 39 -9.20 -22.66 5.73
C LYS A 39 -7.88 -23.34 5.34
N LYS A 40 -6.73 -22.76 5.72
CA LYS A 40 -5.39 -23.26 5.35
C LYS A 40 -5.24 -23.44 3.83
N ASN A 41 -5.91 -22.59 3.06
CA ASN A 41 -5.85 -22.59 1.60
C ASN A 41 -5.10 -21.33 1.13
N PRO A 42 -3.76 -21.40 1.00
CA PRO A 42 -2.95 -20.26 0.60
C PRO A 42 -3.25 -19.84 -0.85
N LEU A 43 -3.57 -20.79 -1.74
CA LEU A 43 -3.90 -20.49 -3.14
C LEU A 43 -5.16 -19.63 -3.23
N LEU A 44 -6.23 -19.99 -2.50
CA LEU A 44 -7.46 -19.20 -2.46
C LEU A 44 -7.22 -17.80 -1.87
N ALA A 45 -6.34 -17.68 -0.87
CA ALA A 45 -5.95 -16.37 -0.35
C ALA A 45 -5.18 -15.55 -1.41
N GLY A 46 -4.33 -16.19 -2.20
CA GLY A 46 -3.63 -15.59 -3.34
C GLY A 46 -4.57 -15.13 -4.46
N GLU A 47 -5.58 -15.92 -4.79
CA GLU A 47 -6.62 -15.55 -5.77
C GLU A 47 -7.39 -14.31 -5.32
N ILE A 48 -7.80 -14.25 -4.05
CA ILE A 48 -8.48 -13.07 -3.49
C ILE A 48 -7.54 -11.86 -3.49
N LEU A 49 -6.26 -12.05 -3.15
CA LEU A 49 -5.26 -10.99 -3.19
C LEU A 49 -5.08 -10.44 -4.62
N LEU A 50 -5.02 -11.32 -5.62
CA LEU A 50 -4.97 -10.93 -7.04
C LEU A 50 -6.23 -10.18 -7.45
N LEU A 51 -7.43 -10.66 -7.07
CA LEU A 51 -8.68 -9.95 -7.32
C LEU A 51 -8.69 -8.55 -6.69
N SER A 52 -8.18 -8.43 -5.45
CA SER A 52 -8.04 -7.14 -4.76
C SER A 52 -7.11 -6.19 -5.54
N GLY A 53 -5.95 -6.68 -5.99
CA GLY A 53 -5.00 -5.89 -6.78
C GLY A 53 -5.53 -5.48 -8.16
N LEU A 54 -6.24 -6.37 -8.85
CA LEU A 54 -6.89 -6.04 -10.13
C LEU A 54 -7.96 -4.97 -9.97
N THR A 55 -8.67 -4.96 -8.84
CA THR A 55 -9.68 -3.97 -8.52
C THR A 55 -9.08 -2.57 -8.32
N ASP A 56 -7.89 -2.47 -7.70
CA ASP A 56 -7.13 -1.20 -7.58
C ASP A 56 -6.65 -0.66 -8.94
N LEU A 57 -6.23 -1.54 -9.83
CA LEU A 57 -5.82 -1.10 -11.17
C LEU A 57 -7.03 -0.57 -11.96
N ALA A 58 -8.18 -1.23 -11.80
CA ALA A 58 -9.43 -0.84 -12.44
C ALA A 58 -9.99 0.48 -11.88
N ASP A 59 -10.04 0.67 -10.56
CA ASP A 59 -10.52 1.91 -9.96
C ASP A 59 -9.61 3.10 -10.33
N GLY A 60 -8.29 2.93 -10.31
CA GLY A 60 -7.33 3.95 -10.71
C GLY A 60 -7.49 4.33 -12.19
N TYR A 61 -7.78 3.35 -13.06
CA TYR A 61 -8.09 3.62 -14.46
C TYR A 61 -9.39 4.40 -14.64
N ILE A 62 -10.45 4.00 -13.93
CA ILE A 62 -11.76 4.66 -13.98
C ILE A 62 -11.67 6.09 -13.41
N ALA A 63 -11.00 6.28 -12.28
CA ALA A 63 -10.80 7.60 -11.66
C ALA A 63 -10.06 8.57 -12.60
N ARG A 64 -8.99 8.10 -13.28
CA ARG A 64 -8.25 8.89 -14.26
C ARG A 64 -9.07 9.22 -15.50
N ARG A 65 -9.87 8.27 -15.99
CA ARG A 65 -10.65 8.46 -17.23
C ARG A 65 -11.89 9.35 -17.02
N PHE A 66 -12.53 9.25 -15.86
CA PHE A 66 -13.81 9.93 -15.60
C PHE A 66 -13.68 11.18 -14.71
N HIS A 67 -12.47 11.59 -14.34
CA HIS A 67 -12.20 12.76 -13.47
C HIS A 67 -12.99 12.74 -12.14
N ARG A 68 -13.47 11.57 -11.70
CA ARG A 68 -14.22 11.40 -10.46
C ARG A 68 -13.28 11.03 -9.33
N ILE A 69 -12.58 12.03 -8.79
CA ILE A 69 -11.70 11.86 -7.64
C ILE A 69 -12.40 12.46 -6.42
N SER A 70 -12.74 11.63 -5.43
CA SER A 70 -13.34 12.09 -4.17
C SER A 70 -12.27 12.33 -3.10
N ASN A 71 -12.53 13.22 -2.13
CA ASN A 71 -11.60 13.45 -1.02
C ASN A 71 -11.48 12.22 -0.10
N LEU A 72 -12.57 11.46 0.04
CA LEU A 72 -12.57 10.20 0.80
C LEU A 72 -11.72 9.13 0.10
N GLY A 73 -11.87 8.93 -1.21
CA GLY A 73 -11.06 7.96 -1.97
C GLY A 73 -9.56 8.23 -1.85
N LYS A 74 -9.14 9.50 -1.93
CA LYS A 74 -7.72 9.89 -1.76
C LYS A 74 -7.09 9.40 -0.45
N ILE A 75 -7.90 9.21 0.60
CA ILE A 75 -7.44 8.71 1.91
C ILE A 75 -7.70 7.20 2.02
N LEU A 76 -8.85 6.73 1.54
CA LEU A 76 -9.26 5.34 1.67
C LEU A 76 -8.40 4.40 0.81
N ASP A 77 -8.03 4.79 -0.41
CA ASP A 77 -7.28 3.93 -1.33
C ASP A 77 -5.89 3.59 -0.75
N PRO A 78 -5.06 4.58 -0.30
CA PRO A 78 -3.78 4.27 0.31
C PRO A 78 -3.92 3.45 1.61
N VAL A 79 -4.95 3.70 2.41
CA VAL A 79 -5.18 2.95 3.65
C VAL A 79 -5.55 1.50 3.34
N ALA A 80 -6.45 1.26 2.39
CA ALA A 80 -6.85 -0.08 1.96
C ALA A 80 -5.68 -0.89 1.40
N ASP A 81 -4.82 -0.26 0.59
CA ASP A 81 -3.60 -0.89 0.06
C ASP A 81 -2.63 -1.31 1.19
N LYS A 82 -2.34 -0.39 2.13
CA LYS A 82 -1.41 -0.68 3.24
C LYS A 82 -1.95 -1.73 4.21
N LEU A 83 -3.25 -1.70 4.50
CA LEU A 83 -3.87 -2.73 5.33
C LEU A 83 -3.89 -4.09 4.63
N THR A 84 -4.09 -4.13 3.30
CA THR A 84 -4.01 -5.37 2.53
C THR A 84 -2.60 -5.96 2.57
N GLN A 85 -1.57 -5.13 2.36
CA GLN A 85 -0.16 -5.53 2.50
C GLN A 85 0.14 -6.07 3.91
N ALA A 86 -0.29 -5.35 4.95
CA ALA A 86 -0.10 -5.75 6.33
C ALA A 86 -0.78 -7.08 6.67
N ALA A 87 -2.04 -7.24 6.29
CA ALA A 87 -2.80 -8.45 6.52
C ALA A 87 -2.15 -9.67 5.87
N MET A 88 -1.69 -9.52 4.63
CA MET A 88 -1.02 -10.59 3.92
C MET A 88 0.35 -10.93 4.54
N LEU A 89 1.14 -9.96 4.99
CA LEU A 89 2.38 -10.23 5.74
C LEU A 89 2.12 -10.95 7.06
N ILE A 90 1.06 -10.57 7.79
CA ILE A 90 0.64 -11.23 9.03
C ILE A 90 0.23 -12.68 8.77
N CYS A 91 -0.49 -12.94 7.67
CA CYS A 91 -0.84 -14.29 7.25
C CYS A 91 0.44 -15.12 7.01
N LEU A 92 1.38 -14.60 6.22
CA LEU A 92 2.63 -15.28 5.91
C LEU A 92 3.51 -15.50 7.15
N PHE A 93 3.50 -14.57 8.11
CA PHE A 93 4.22 -14.70 9.37
C PHE A 93 3.88 -15.97 10.16
N THR A 94 2.64 -16.46 10.07
CA THR A 94 2.25 -17.72 10.73
C THR A 94 3.07 -18.94 10.27
N ARG A 95 3.65 -18.87 9.07
CA ARG A 95 4.45 -19.94 8.47
C ARG A 95 5.93 -19.57 8.34
N PHE A 96 6.24 -18.29 8.08
CA PHE A 96 7.57 -17.76 7.83
C PHE A 96 7.91 -16.71 8.91
N PRO A 97 8.51 -17.12 10.05
CA PRO A 97 8.73 -16.21 11.18
C PRO A 97 9.55 -14.96 10.84
N HIS A 98 10.48 -15.07 9.89
CA HIS A 98 11.29 -13.94 9.41
C HIS A 98 10.46 -12.82 8.74
N MET A 99 9.20 -13.09 8.35
CA MET A 99 8.29 -12.04 7.86
C MET A 99 8.01 -10.96 8.90
N LEU A 100 8.20 -11.25 10.20
CA LEU A 100 8.11 -10.24 11.25
C LEU A 100 9.01 -9.03 10.98
N LEU A 101 10.18 -9.25 10.37
CA LEU A 101 11.10 -8.20 9.99
C LEU A 101 10.47 -7.22 8.99
N LEU A 102 9.76 -7.73 7.97
CA LEU A 102 9.05 -6.88 7.01
C LEU A 102 7.87 -6.15 7.66
N ILE A 103 7.14 -6.80 8.56
CA ILE A 103 6.01 -6.18 9.28
C ILE A 103 6.51 -4.98 10.10
N VAL A 104 7.59 -5.16 10.87
CA VAL A 104 8.16 -4.11 11.73
C VAL A 104 8.71 -2.96 10.89
N ILE A 105 9.49 -3.25 9.84
CA ILE A 105 10.06 -2.21 8.97
C ILE A 105 8.95 -1.46 8.23
N MET A 106 7.94 -2.17 7.71
CA MET A 106 6.81 -1.55 7.03
C MET A 106 6.02 -0.65 7.99
N ALA A 107 5.68 -1.11 9.19
CA ALA A 107 4.98 -0.30 10.17
C ALA A 107 5.77 0.97 10.55
N GLY A 108 7.08 0.83 10.79
CA GLY A 108 7.96 1.97 11.06
C GLY A 108 8.07 2.95 9.90
N LYS A 109 8.19 2.45 8.66
CA LYS A 109 8.20 3.26 7.44
C LYS A 109 6.90 4.05 7.28
N GLU A 110 5.74 3.39 7.38
CA GLU A 110 4.45 4.06 7.17
C GLU A 110 4.19 5.11 8.26
N LEU A 111 4.52 4.81 9.52
CA LEU A 111 4.47 5.80 10.60
C LEU A 111 5.39 7.00 10.31
N TYR A 112 6.62 6.74 9.88
CA TYR A 112 7.58 7.78 9.51
C TYR A 112 7.05 8.66 8.37
N MET A 113 6.50 8.06 7.29
CA MET A 113 5.98 8.82 6.15
C MET A 113 4.79 9.68 6.54
N VAL A 114 3.88 9.17 7.38
CA VAL A 114 2.74 9.95 7.87
C VAL A 114 3.20 11.14 8.71
N VAL A 115 4.10 10.91 9.69
CA VAL A 115 4.59 11.97 10.58
C VAL A 115 5.39 13.03 9.80
N SER A 116 6.35 12.59 8.98
CA SER A 116 7.18 13.49 8.19
C SER A 116 6.39 14.25 7.13
N GLY A 117 5.43 13.59 6.45
CA GLY A 117 4.52 14.23 5.51
C GLY A 117 3.68 15.32 6.17
N CYS A 118 3.08 15.05 7.33
CA CYS A 118 2.36 16.05 8.12
C CYS A 118 3.23 17.25 8.51
N LEU A 119 4.49 17.02 8.92
CA LEU A 119 5.42 18.10 9.26
C LEU A 119 5.80 18.96 8.05
N VAL A 120 6.08 18.33 6.90
CA VAL A 120 6.43 19.02 5.65
C VAL A 120 5.26 19.86 5.17
N ILE A 121 4.03 19.32 5.18
CA ILE A 121 2.82 20.05 4.79
C ILE A 121 2.61 21.27 5.69
N ARG A 122 2.74 21.11 7.03
CA ARG A 122 2.57 22.23 7.97
C ARG A 122 3.60 23.34 7.81
N LYS A 123 4.84 23.01 7.43
CA LYS A 123 5.93 24.00 7.30
C LYS A 123 6.06 24.62 5.91
N THR A 124 5.76 23.87 4.86
CA THR A 124 6.04 24.29 3.47
C THR A 124 4.77 24.43 2.63
N GLY A 125 3.63 23.92 3.09
CA GLY A 125 2.40 23.84 2.30
C GLY A 125 2.45 22.85 1.13
N LYS A 126 3.58 22.17 0.90
CA LYS A 126 3.76 21.25 -0.23
C LYS A 126 3.38 19.83 0.16
N VAL A 127 2.54 19.20 -0.67
CA VAL A 127 2.21 17.77 -0.58
C VAL A 127 3.10 17.01 -1.55
N HIS A 128 3.90 16.06 -1.03
CA HIS A 128 4.74 15.20 -1.84
C HIS A 128 4.05 13.85 -2.04
N GLY A 129 3.98 13.39 -3.29
CA GLY A 129 3.47 12.07 -3.63
C GLY A 129 4.48 10.95 -3.34
N ALA A 130 4.07 9.70 -3.51
CA ALA A 130 4.96 8.56 -3.39
C ALA A 130 5.97 8.52 -4.54
N ASP A 131 7.25 8.48 -4.20
CA ASP A 131 8.35 8.40 -5.15
C ASP A 131 8.54 6.98 -5.70
N TRP A 132 9.30 6.89 -6.79
CA TRP A 132 9.57 5.65 -7.52
C TRP A 132 10.10 4.53 -6.62
N HIS A 133 10.98 4.83 -5.66
CA HIS A 133 11.52 3.84 -4.73
C HIS A 133 10.44 3.24 -3.81
N GLY A 134 9.42 4.03 -3.44
CA GLY A 134 8.27 3.54 -2.69
C GLY A 134 7.41 2.57 -3.50
N LYS A 135 7.30 2.79 -4.82
CA LYS A 135 6.60 1.88 -5.74
C LYS A 135 7.35 0.56 -5.91
N ILE A 136 8.68 0.60 -6.00
CA ILE A 136 9.51 -0.61 -6.05
C ILE A 136 9.31 -1.46 -4.79
N VAL A 137 9.34 -0.86 -3.60
CA VAL A 137 9.08 -1.58 -2.34
C VAL A 137 7.72 -2.29 -2.39
N THR A 138 6.70 -1.60 -2.88
CA THR A 138 5.34 -2.16 -2.99
C THR A 138 5.30 -3.34 -3.95
N PHE A 139 5.95 -3.21 -5.11
CA PHE A 139 6.08 -4.30 -6.08
C PHE A 139 6.83 -5.51 -5.50
N LEU A 140 7.93 -5.28 -4.80
CA LEU A 140 8.72 -6.34 -4.16
C LEU A 140 7.94 -7.04 -3.04
N LEU A 141 7.14 -6.31 -2.26
CA LEU A 141 6.27 -6.88 -1.23
C LEU A 141 5.22 -7.83 -1.84
N TYR A 142 4.47 -7.36 -2.83
CA TYR A 142 3.47 -8.18 -3.51
C TYR A 142 4.11 -9.37 -4.25
N GLY A 143 5.27 -9.17 -4.89
CA GLY A 143 6.01 -10.25 -5.54
C GLY A 143 6.50 -11.31 -4.57
N THR A 144 7.10 -10.89 -3.44
CA THR A 144 7.54 -11.81 -2.37
C THR A 144 6.37 -12.59 -1.82
N ALA A 145 5.24 -11.93 -1.58
CA ALA A 145 4.04 -12.59 -1.13
C ALA A 145 3.49 -13.62 -2.11
N ALA A 146 3.40 -13.26 -3.39
CA ALA A 146 2.94 -14.15 -4.44
C ALA A 146 3.83 -15.39 -4.53
N VAL A 147 5.15 -15.24 -4.45
CA VAL A 147 6.10 -16.36 -4.44
C VAL A 147 5.88 -17.27 -3.23
N HIS A 148 5.71 -16.72 -2.03
CA HIS A 148 5.46 -17.52 -0.81
C HIS A 148 4.10 -18.22 -0.84
N ILE A 149 3.09 -17.64 -1.50
CA ILE A 149 1.76 -18.23 -1.66
C ILE A 149 1.76 -19.35 -2.69
N ILE A 150 2.36 -19.12 -3.87
CA ILE A 150 2.38 -20.09 -4.99
C ILE A 150 3.33 -21.23 -4.67
N TRP A 151 4.54 -20.91 -4.21
CA TRP A 151 5.56 -21.89 -3.88
C TRP A 151 5.50 -22.27 -2.40
N PHE A 152 4.45 -23.02 -2.04
CA PHE A 152 4.13 -23.34 -0.65
C PHE A 152 5.26 -24.04 0.14
N GLN A 153 6.09 -24.83 -0.56
CA GLN A 153 7.26 -25.53 0.01
C GLN A 153 8.59 -24.86 -0.41
N ILE A 154 8.64 -23.53 -0.34
CA ILE A 154 9.86 -22.77 -0.61
C ILE A 154 10.96 -23.13 0.40
N THR A 155 12.20 -23.22 -0.06
CA THR A 155 13.34 -23.49 0.82
C THR A 155 13.59 -22.29 1.73
N PRO A 156 13.99 -22.50 3.01
CA PRO A 156 14.23 -21.41 3.95
C PRO A 156 15.23 -20.38 3.41
N MET A 157 16.28 -20.83 2.72
CA MET A 157 17.28 -19.95 2.09
C MET A 157 16.68 -18.99 1.07
N VAL A 158 15.78 -19.45 0.20
CA VAL A 158 15.16 -18.59 -0.83
C VAL A 158 14.13 -17.65 -0.18
N SER A 159 13.35 -18.14 0.79
CA SER A 159 12.45 -17.31 1.60
C SER A 159 13.21 -16.15 2.25
N ASP A 160 14.27 -16.46 2.99
CA ASP A 160 15.04 -15.47 3.75
C ASP A 160 15.78 -14.49 2.82
N LEU A 161 16.23 -14.94 1.65
CA LEU A 161 16.82 -14.07 0.62
C LEU A 161 15.79 -13.06 0.08
N LEU A 162 14.58 -13.49 -0.25
CA LEU A 162 13.51 -12.60 -0.74
C LEU A 162 13.08 -11.59 0.32
N ILE A 163 12.94 -12.05 1.56
CA ILE A 163 12.66 -11.20 2.73
C ILE A 163 13.79 -10.17 2.92
N GLY A 164 15.04 -10.62 2.90
CA GLY A 164 16.21 -9.75 3.04
C GLY A 164 16.30 -8.69 1.94
N LEU A 165 16.07 -9.06 0.69
CA LEU A 165 16.03 -8.14 -0.44
C LEU A 165 14.93 -7.07 -0.26
N CYS A 166 13.73 -7.49 0.12
CA CYS A 166 12.62 -6.57 0.43
C CYS A 166 12.97 -5.61 1.56
N ALA A 167 13.56 -6.12 2.63
CA ALA A 167 13.94 -5.33 3.80
C ALA A 167 14.98 -4.28 3.43
N ILE A 168 16.04 -4.66 2.70
CA ILE A 168 17.07 -3.75 2.21
C ILE A 168 16.44 -2.63 1.38
N MET A 169 15.57 -2.97 0.43
CA MET A 169 14.91 -1.96 -0.39
C MET A 169 13.98 -1.06 0.42
N MET A 170 13.27 -1.58 1.42
CA MET A 170 12.48 -0.76 2.34
C MET A 170 13.34 0.24 3.10
N VAL A 171 14.47 -0.19 3.65
CA VAL A 171 15.40 0.66 4.38
C VAL A 171 15.97 1.75 3.46
N ILE A 172 16.38 1.39 2.24
CA ILE A 172 16.83 2.35 1.23
C ILE A 172 15.71 3.37 0.93
N SER A 173 14.47 2.91 0.73
CA SER A 173 13.33 3.81 0.48
C SER A 173 13.09 4.77 1.65
N VAL A 174 13.24 4.33 2.90
CA VAL A 174 13.09 5.19 4.07
C VAL A 174 14.21 6.24 4.11
N ALA A 175 15.46 5.83 3.89
CA ALA A 175 16.60 6.74 3.85
C ALA A 175 16.43 7.82 2.77
N LEU A 176 15.96 7.45 1.58
CA LEU A 176 15.68 8.39 0.50
C LEU A 176 14.55 9.38 0.86
N TYR A 177 13.47 8.91 1.48
CA TYR A 177 12.42 9.81 1.98
C TYR A 177 12.93 10.75 3.07
N ILE A 178 13.82 10.31 3.96
CA ILE A 178 14.45 11.18 4.96
C ILE A 178 15.26 12.29 4.29
N ILE A 179 16.10 11.93 3.31
CA ILE A 179 16.92 12.91 2.57
C ILE A 179 16.03 13.90 1.82
N GLN A 180 14.98 13.43 1.15
CA GLN A 180 14.05 14.28 0.43
C GLN A 180 13.32 15.25 1.38
N ASN A 181 12.73 14.74 2.45
CA ASN A 181 11.98 15.54 3.41
C ASN A 181 12.87 16.59 4.08
N THR A 182 14.11 16.24 4.42
CA THR A 182 15.06 17.20 5.03
C THR A 182 15.51 18.28 4.05
N ARG A 183 15.73 17.96 2.77
CA ARG A 183 16.02 18.96 1.72
C ARG A 183 14.85 19.92 1.52
N THR A 184 13.63 19.39 1.42
CA THR A 184 12.42 20.21 1.32
C THR A 184 12.25 21.14 2.51
N LEU A 185 12.53 20.68 3.73
CA LEU A 185 12.46 21.50 4.95
C LEU A 185 13.55 22.58 5.03
N LYS A 186 14.71 22.37 4.39
CA LYS A 186 15.80 23.35 4.32
C LYS A 186 15.58 24.40 3.24
N GLY A 187 14.54 24.29 2.43
CA GLY A 187 14.30 25.22 1.31
C GLY A 187 15.26 25.02 0.14
N GLU A 188 16.05 23.93 0.13
CA GLU A 188 16.83 23.50 -1.02
C GLU A 188 15.85 22.86 -2.02
N THR A 189 15.21 23.70 -2.83
CA THR A 189 14.41 23.21 -3.96
C THR A 189 15.33 22.54 -4.97
N VAL A 190 15.07 21.27 -5.24
CA VAL A 190 15.48 20.57 -6.48
C VAL A 190 14.92 21.32 -7.68
#